data_AF-A0A7S2AI21-F1
#
_entry.id   AF-A0A7S2AI21-F1
#
_cell.length_a   1.000
_cell.length_b   1.000
_cell.length_c   1.000
_cell.angle_alpha   90.00
_cell.angle_beta   90.00
_cell.angle_gamma   90.00
#
_symmetry.space_group_name_H-M   'P 1'
#
loop_
_entity.id
_entity.type
_entity.pdbx_description
1 polymer ?
#
loop_
_entity_poly.entity_id
_entity_poly.type
_entity_poly.pdbx_seq_one_letter_code
_entity_poly.pdbx_strand_id
1 'polypeptide(L)'
;MSCSEWFSIGDVVFHAQCTIMLTPRLPLYIPCAYIAFVYSSTVTVWRLRLPMFAQSAASGLLGGLFYCIYDLIGAKYLWWTWHDTDAAISERWLGVPIGSTMWTIVHCFCFTALIDALVLWKPRLSLVDCAKTTLFSALLTTPLMMLCMAPFQLHQLRVSFTTMQVTQMPGRPDGLALAAAIAAFLMILLGSDETVPASRMKWLSPRRQWDRLLAMICVVYCVGLVLLMALGHPEDVIATGVHQLYGECGVVEEDLSGYPRYAFLCREDYHEDYRVPEVKGTTTTTSEEAAGGGAGHVILCGRKTGPLVPREVPPKVGSSWYTLCGKAHSDYHRWVTTETVLALLCAVLYSAILFSTTAEKTQKKKSKSD
;
A
#
# COMPACT_ATOMS: atom_id res chain seq x y z
N MET A 1 8.26 0.20 -31.32
CA MET A 1 7.59 -0.10 -30.04
C MET A 1 6.37 0.78 -29.90
N SER A 2 5.21 0.17 -29.68
CA SER A 2 3.93 0.85 -29.45
C SER A 2 3.84 1.35 -28.00
N CYS A 3 3.03 2.39 -27.74
CA CYS A 3 2.84 2.93 -26.39
C CYS A 3 2.33 1.85 -25.41
N SER A 4 1.59 0.85 -25.89
CA SER A 4 1.14 -0.32 -25.13
C SER A 4 2.28 -1.25 -24.67
N GLU A 5 3.40 -1.32 -25.38
CA GLU A 5 4.56 -2.15 -24.99
C GLU A 5 5.32 -1.50 -23.82
N TRP A 6 5.48 -0.18 -23.83
CA TRP A 6 6.09 0.56 -22.71
C TRP A 6 5.29 0.42 -21.42
N PHE A 7 3.96 0.49 -21.50
CA PHE A 7 3.10 0.26 -20.33
C PHE A 7 3.14 -1.19 -19.85
N SER A 8 3.39 -2.17 -20.71
CA SER A 8 3.49 -3.57 -20.26
C SER A 8 4.79 -3.87 -19.50
N ILE A 9 5.87 -3.13 -19.79
CA ILE A 9 7.18 -3.28 -19.15
C ILE A 9 7.24 -2.52 -17.82
N GLY A 10 6.41 -1.50 -17.59
CA GLY A 10 6.39 -0.75 -16.31
C GLY A 10 5.40 -1.26 -15.26
N ASP A 11 4.51 -2.20 -15.60
CA ASP A 11 3.37 -2.53 -14.76
C ASP A 11 3.70 -3.59 -13.70
N VAL A 12 3.60 -3.17 -12.45
CA VAL A 12 3.87 -4.00 -11.26
C VAL A 12 2.57 -4.51 -10.62
N VAL A 13 1.41 -3.92 -10.97
CA VAL A 13 0.10 -4.19 -10.37
C VAL A 13 -0.96 -4.37 -11.45
N PHE A 14 -1.83 -5.35 -11.27
CA PHE A 14 -2.85 -5.75 -12.23
C PHE A 14 -4.20 -5.89 -11.54
N HIS A 15 -5.16 -5.02 -11.85
CA HIS A 15 -6.48 -5.06 -11.22
C HIS A 15 -7.45 -6.02 -11.91
N ALA A 16 -8.24 -6.74 -11.10
CA ALA A 16 -9.39 -7.47 -11.60
C ALA A 16 -10.45 -6.51 -12.16
N GLN A 17 -11.20 -6.96 -13.17
CA GLN A 17 -12.35 -6.21 -13.67
C GLN A 17 -13.41 -6.07 -12.58
N CYS A 18 -14.01 -4.88 -12.48
CA CYS A 18 -15.07 -4.57 -11.54
C CYS A 18 -16.29 -3.97 -12.26
N THR A 19 -17.35 -3.67 -11.50
CA THR A 19 -18.59 -3.11 -12.06
C THR A 19 -18.39 -1.80 -12.83
N ILE A 20 -17.46 -0.94 -12.39
CA ILE A 20 -17.20 0.35 -13.02
C ILE A 20 -15.69 0.50 -13.27
N MET A 21 -15.31 0.40 -14.53
CA MET A 21 -13.95 0.63 -15.01
C MET A 21 -13.81 2.06 -15.53
N LEU A 22 -12.81 2.80 -15.06
CA LEU A 22 -12.45 4.12 -15.63
C LEU A 22 -11.60 3.96 -16.89
N THR A 23 -10.69 2.99 -16.86
CA THR A 23 -9.92 2.51 -18.02
C THR A 23 -9.90 0.98 -17.98
N PRO A 24 -9.46 0.28 -19.04
CA PRO A 24 -9.32 -1.17 -19.00
C PRO A 24 -8.44 -1.72 -17.85
N ARG A 25 -7.57 -0.88 -17.27
CA ARG A 25 -6.65 -1.24 -16.17
C ARG A 25 -6.97 -0.56 -14.83
N LEU A 26 -7.78 0.51 -14.82
CA LEU A 26 -8.06 1.30 -13.62
C LEU A 26 -9.55 1.19 -13.25
N PRO A 27 -9.90 0.39 -12.24
CA PRO A 27 -11.26 0.36 -11.71
C PRO A 27 -11.56 1.60 -10.86
N LEU A 28 -12.83 2.05 -10.82
CA LEU A 28 -13.26 3.25 -10.07
C LEU A 28 -12.99 3.15 -8.57
N TYR A 29 -13.03 1.95 -8.00
CA TYR A 29 -12.85 1.78 -6.55
C TYR A 29 -11.44 2.19 -6.07
N ILE A 30 -10.42 2.12 -6.94
CA ILE A 30 -9.03 2.45 -6.59
C ILE A 30 -8.86 3.93 -6.22
N PRO A 31 -9.23 4.91 -7.07
CA PRO A 31 -9.15 6.31 -6.68
C PRO A 31 -10.05 6.62 -5.46
N CYS A 32 -11.19 5.94 -5.30
CA CYS A 32 -12.02 6.09 -4.11
C CYS A 32 -11.31 5.61 -2.84
N ALA A 33 -10.67 4.44 -2.87
CA ALA A 33 -9.89 3.91 -1.75
C ALA A 33 -8.72 4.84 -1.41
N TYR A 34 -8.02 5.37 -2.42
CA TYR A 34 -6.91 6.29 -2.24
C TYR A 34 -7.34 7.60 -1.58
N ILE A 35 -8.44 8.19 -2.04
CA ILE A 35 -9.03 9.36 -1.38
C ILE A 35 -9.41 9.01 0.07
N ALA A 36 -10.00 7.84 0.32
CA ALA A 36 -10.47 7.47 1.65
C ALA A 36 -9.34 7.40 2.67
N PHE A 37 -8.25 6.66 2.40
CA PHE A 37 -7.19 6.51 3.39
C PHE A 37 -6.37 7.80 3.58
N VAL A 38 -6.12 8.56 2.50
CA VAL A 38 -5.40 9.83 2.57
C VAL A 38 -6.23 10.87 3.33
N TYR A 39 -7.49 11.07 2.94
CA TYR A 39 -8.36 12.05 3.58
C TYR A 39 -8.61 11.73 5.06
N SER A 40 -8.97 10.48 5.35
CA SER A 40 -9.37 10.08 6.71
C SER A 40 -8.20 10.21 7.67
N SER A 41 -6.99 9.81 7.26
CA SER A 41 -5.79 9.95 8.08
C SER A 41 -5.45 11.42 8.35
N THR A 42 -5.36 12.24 7.29
CA THR A 42 -5.05 13.68 7.40
C THR A 42 -6.04 14.43 8.30
N VAL A 43 -7.35 14.27 8.08
CA VAL A 43 -8.36 15.00 8.86
C VAL A 43 -8.41 14.54 10.31
N THR A 44 -8.17 13.25 10.56
CA THR A 44 -8.13 12.69 11.91
C THR A 44 -6.97 13.29 12.70
N VAL A 45 -5.76 13.32 12.14
CA VAL A 45 -4.58 13.82 12.86
C VAL A 45 -4.61 15.34 13.09
N TRP A 46 -5.33 16.10 12.27
CA TRP A 46 -5.58 17.52 12.55
C TRP A 46 -6.26 17.77 13.90
N ARG A 47 -6.96 16.78 14.46
CA ARG A 47 -7.57 16.88 15.80
C ARG A 47 -6.52 16.86 16.92
N LEU A 48 -5.35 16.28 16.68
CA LEU A 48 -4.25 16.23 17.65
C LEU A 48 -3.52 17.57 17.78
N ARG A 49 -3.63 18.46 16.78
CA ARG A 49 -2.95 19.77 16.76
C ARG A 49 -1.44 19.66 16.97
N LEU A 50 -0.83 18.67 16.33
CA LEU A 50 0.61 18.45 16.35
C LEU A 50 1.32 19.44 15.41
N PRO A 51 2.62 19.72 15.60
CA PRO A 51 3.42 20.46 14.64
C PRO A 51 3.52 19.68 13.33
N MET A 52 3.78 20.39 12.23
CA MET A 52 3.69 19.89 10.86
C MET A 52 4.28 18.49 10.66
N PHE A 53 5.53 18.24 11.08
CA PHE A 53 6.17 16.95 10.87
C PHE A 53 5.61 15.84 11.74
N ALA A 54 5.29 16.09 13.01
CA ALA A 54 4.65 15.11 13.88
C ALA A 54 3.23 14.79 13.43
N GLN A 55 2.48 15.80 12.97
CA GLN A 55 1.16 15.63 12.36
C GLN A 55 1.24 14.78 11.10
N SER A 56 2.21 15.07 10.23
CA SER A 56 2.45 14.30 9.01
C SER A 56 2.87 12.87 9.30
N ALA A 57 3.71 12.64 10.30
CA ALA A 57 4.15 11.31 10.74
C ALA A 57 2.97 10.49 11.29
N ALA A 58 2.14 11.11 12.13
CA ALA A 58 0.90 10.49 12.60
C ALA A 58 -0.02 10.14 11.42
N SER A 59 -0.14 11.02 10.42
CA SER A 59 -0.96 10.79 9.23
C SER A 59 -0.44 9.61 8.42
N GLY A 60 0.88 9.53 8.21
CA GLY A 60 1.55 8.41 7.55
C GLY A 60 1.24 7.07 8.22
N LEU A 61 1.43 6.98 9.53
CA LEU A 61 1.18 5.76 10.30
C LEU A 61 -0.30 5.37 10.29
N LEU A 62 -1.21 6.35 10.46
CA LEU A 62 -2.65 6.12 10.51
C LEU A 62 -3.25 5.79 9.13
N GLY A 63 -2.70 6.38 8.06
CA GLY A 63 -3.04 6.06 6.67
C GLY A 63 -2.56 4.67 6.28
N GLY A 64 -1.33 4.31 6.65
CA GLY A 64 -0.79 2.96 6.49
C GLY A 64 -1.64 1.91 7.18
N LEU A 65 -2.05 2.17 8.43
CA LEU A 65 -2.92 1.27 9.19
C LEU A 65 -4.33 1.12 8.58
N PHE A 66 -4.89 2.21 8.05
CA PHE A 66 -6.18 2.16 7.37
C PHE A 66 -6.11 1.32 6.08
N TYR A 67 -5.03 1.51 5.31
CA TYR A 67 -4.86 0.87 4.02
C TYR A 67 -4.39 -0.58 4.12
N CYS A 68 -3.60 -0.97 5.13
CA CYS A 68 -3.06 -2.32 5.19
C CYS A 68 -4.14 -3.42 5.30
N ILE A 69 -5.26 -3.10 5.98
CA ILE A 69 -6.47 -3.94 6.09
C ILE A 69 -7.04 -4.21 4.70
N TYR A 70 -7.21 -3.14 3.92
CA TYR A 70 -7.64 -3.19 2.53
C TYR A 70 -6.68 -3.97 1.64
N ASP A 71 -5.38 -3.74 1.83
CA ASP A 71 -4.33 -4.32 1.00
C ASP A 71 -4.26 -5.84 1.19
N LEU A 72 -4.41 -6.29 2.45
CA LEU A 72 -4.42 -7.69 2.84
C LEU A 72 -5.60 -8.45 2.22
N ILE A 73 -6.80 -7.89 2.32
CA ILE A 73 -7.99 -8.47 1.69
C ILE A 73 -7.86 -8.45 0.18
N GLY A 74 -7.46 -7.32 -0.41
CA GLY A 74 -7.40 -7.21 -1.86
C GLY A 74 -6.40 -8.16 -2.50
N ALA A 75 -5.24 -8.38 -1.85
CA ALA A 75 -4.31 -9.41 -2.25
C ALA A 75 -4.91 -10.82 -2.13
N LYS A 76 -5.62 -11.12 -1.02
CA LYS A 76 -6.16 -12.47 -0.78
C LYS A 76 -7.36 -12.82 -1.66
N TYR A 77 -8.22 -11.84 -1.93
CA TYR A 77 -9.44 -11.96 -2.73
C TYR A 77 -9.22 -11.55 -4.19
N LEU A 78 -7.97 -11.52 -4.66
CA LEU A 78 -7.59 -11.20 -6.04
C LEU A 78 -8.26 -9.92 -6.60
N TRP A 79 -8.46 -8.90 -5.78
CA TRP A 79 -8.91 -7.59 -6.28
C TRP A 79 -7.85 -6.97 -7.20
N TRP A 80 -6.60 -7.30 -6.92
CA TRP A 80 -5.46 -7.13 -7.81
C TRP A 80 -4.44 -8.23 -7.59
N THR A 81 -3.58 -8.40 -8.59
CA THR A 81 -2.38 -9.22 -8.53
C THR A 81 -1.16 -8.36 -8.75
N TRP A 82 -0.02 -8.87 -8.34
CA TRP A 82 1.25 -8.19 -8.43
C TRP A 82 2.15 -8.91 -9.45
N HIS A 83 3.13 -8.21 -10.00
CA HIS A 83 4.18 -8.86 -10.77
C HIS A 83 4.91 -9.89 -9.89
N ASP A 84 5.23 -11.05 -10.45
CA ASP A 84 5.69 -12.19 -9.66
C ASP A 84 7.08 -11.95 -9.03
N THR A 85 8.03 -11.46 -9.84
CA THR A 85 9.45 -11.35 -9.44
C THR A 85 10.00 -9.92 -9.48
N ASP A 86 9.16 -8.89 -9.50
CA ASP A 86 9.65 -7.51 -9.58
C ASP A 86 10.30 -7.09 -8.25
N ALA A 87 11.47 -6.45 -8.30
CA ALA A 87 12.25 -6.18 -7.10
C ALA A 87 11.51 -5.26 -6.11
N ALA A 88 10.75 -4.27 -6.60
CA ALA A 88 10.06 -3.29 -5.77
C ALA A 88 8.95 -3.90 -4.90
N ILE A 89 8.47 -5.10 -5.27
CA ILE A 89 7.37 -5.81 -4.60
C ILE A 89 7.72 -7.26 -4.24
N SER A 90 9.01 -7.59 -4.32
CA SER A 90 9.53 -8.94 -4.07
C SER A 90 9.32 -9.38 -2.62
N GLU A 91 9.61 -8.50 -1.67
CA GLU A 91 9.41 -8.77 -0.24
C GLU A 91 7.95 -8.49 0.17
N ARG A 92 7.35 -9.45 0.86
CA ARG A 92 5.92 -9.42 1.20
C ARG A 92 5.66 -9.90 2.62
N TRP A 93 4.59 -9.38 3.21
CA TRP A 93 4.05 -9.85 4.48
C TRP A 93 2.61 -10.29 4.26
N LEU A 94 2.33 -11.60 4.42
CA LEU A 94 1.03 -12.19 4.07
C LEU A 94 0.59 -11.82 2.63
N GLY A 95 1.47 -12.00 1.64
CA GLY A 95 1.18 -11.72 0.22
C GLY A 95 1.19 -10.23 -0.18
N VAL A 96 1.10 -9.30 0.77
CA VAL A 96 1.14 -7.85 0.53
C VAL A 96 2.57 -7.36 0.38
N PRO A 97 2.93 -6.65 -0.71
CA PRO A 97 4.26 -6.07 -0.85
C PRO A 97 4.60 -5.11 0.28
N ILE A 98 5.78 -5.29 0.86
CA ILE A 98 6.35 -4.34 1.82
C ILE A 98 6.49 -2.96 1.17
N GLY A 99 6.87 -2.93 -0.12
CA GLY A 99 6.90 -1.71 -0.93
C GLY A 99 5.57 -0.95 -0.94
N SER A 100 4.43 -1.65 -1.08
CA SER A 100 3.08 -1.06 -1.07
C SER A 100 2.76 -0.43 0.29
N THR A 101 3.05 -1.15 1.38
CA THR A 101 2.81 -0.65 2.75
C THR A 101 3.68 0.58 3.05
N MET A 102 4.96 0.52 2.70
CA MET A 102 5.89 1.62 2.88
C MET A 102 5.51 2.84 2.02
N TRP A 103 5.13 2.61 0.77
CA TRP A 103 4.61 3.62 -0.15
C TRP A 103 3.42 4.36 0.47
N THR A 104 2.44 3.63 1.00
CA THR A 104 1.25 4.26 1.60
C THR A 104 1.59 5.13 2.82
N ILE A 105 2.45 4.63 3.70
CA ILE A 105 2.87 5.37 4.91
C ILE A 105 3.59 6.67 4.52
N VAL A 106 4.57 6.59 3.61
CA VAL A 106 5.36 7.76 3.18
C VAL A 106 4.52 8.70 2.33
N HIS A 107 3.60 8.19 1.51
CA HIS A 107 2.68 8.99 0.71
C HIS A 107 1.80 9.87 1.61
N CYS A 108 1.16 9.28 2.63
CA CYS A 108 0.33 10.02 3.57
C CYS A 108 1.12 11.08 4.37
N PHE A 109 2.38 10.77 4.74
CA PHE A 109 3.29 11.72 5.34
C PHE A 109 3.56 12.91 4.41
N CYS A 110 4.03 12.65 3.18
CA CYS A 110 4.39 13.68 2.22
C CYS A 110 3.18 14.52 1.80
N PHE A 111 2.03 13.88 1.59
CA PHE A 111 0.78 14.57 1.28
C PHE A 111 0.39 15.53 2.42
N THR A 112 0.36 15.03 3.65
CA THR A 112 -0.04 15.84 4.81
C THR A 112 0.95 16.98 5.05
N ALA A 113 2.26 16.73 4.94
CA ALA A 113 3.29 17.75 5.10
C ALA A 113 3.15 18.87 4.07
N LEU A 114 2.84 18.52 2.82
CA LEU A 114 2.67 19.49 1.74
C LEU A 114 1.39 20.32 1.91
N ILE A 115 0.26 19.66 2.23
CA ILE A 115 -0.98 20.37 2.57
C ILE A 115 -0.73 21.33 3.74
N ASP A 116 -0.09 20.83 4.79
CA ASP A 116 0.16 21.59 6.01
C ASP A 116 1.06 22.80 5.76
N ALA A 117 2.13 22.63 4.99
CA ALA A 117 3.02 23.72 4.60
C ALA A 117 2.30 24.82 3.81
N LEU A 118 1.31 24.46 3.00
CA LEU A 118 0.54 25.40 2.17
C LEU A 118 -0.64 26.05 2.90
N VAL A 119 -1.20 25.37 3.91
CA VAL A 119 -2.49 25.72 4.54
C VAL A 119 -2.36 26.17 5.99
N LEU A 120 -1.49 25.56 6.82
CA LEU A 120 -1.50 25.79 8.29
C LEU A 120 -1.18 27.23 8.70
N TRP A 121 -0.47 27.98 7.86
CA TRP A 121 -0.09 29.36 8.13
C TRP A 121 -1.20 30.37 7.80
N LYS A 122 -2.29 29.91 7.17
CA LYS A 122 -3.34 30.79 6.66
C LYS A 122 -4.57 30.79 7.58
N PRO A 123 -4.98 31.96 8.12
CA PRO A 123 -6.16 32.04 8.99
C PRO A 123 -7.47 31.82 8.23
N ARG A 124 -7.47 32.05 6.91
CA ARG A 124 -8.59 31.82 5.99
C ARG A 124 -8.04 31.30 4.66
N LEU A 125 -8.76 30.38 4.05
CA LEU A 125 -8.42 29.81 2.74
C LEU A 125 -9.24 30.47 1.64
N SER A 126 -8.57 30.97 0.61
CA SER A 126 -9.21 31.44 -0.62
C SER A 126 -9.33 30.31 -1.66
N LEU A 127 -10.17 30.49 -2.69
CA LEU A 127 -10.26 29.56 -3.82
C LEU A 127 -8.90 29.38 -4.53
N VAL A 128 -8.09 30.45 -4.60
CA VAL A 128 -6.73 30.40 -5.18
C VAL A 128 -5.82 29.52 -4.32
N ASP A 129 -5.95 29.59 -2.99
CA ASP A 129 -5.18 28.72 -2.10
C ASP A 129 -5.58 27.26 -2.26
N CYS A 130 -6.88 26.97 -2.39
CA CYS A 130 -7.36 25.63 -2.69
C CYS A 130 -6.79 25.13 -4.03
N ALA A 131 -6.91 25.91 -5.10
CA ALA A 131 -6.39 25.54 -6.41
C ALA A 131 -4.88 25.29 -6.41
N LYS A 132 -4.10 26.17 -5.77
CA LYS A 132 -2.66 25.99 -5.59
C LYS A 132 -2.36 24.72 -4.79
N THR A 133 -3.03 24.52 -3.67
CA THR A 133 -2.82 23.35 -2.80
C THR A 133 -3.11 22.05 -3.55
N THR A 134 -4.21 21.99 -4.29
CA THR A 134 -4.54 20.85 -5.15
C THR A 134 -3.46 20.63 -6.23
N LEU A 135 -3.05 21.68 -6.94
CA LEU A 135 -2.04 21.58 -7.99
C LEU A 135 -0.69 21.08 -7.45
N PHE A 136 -0.19 21.71 -6.37
CA PHE A 136 1.08 21.31 -5.76
C PHE A 136 1.01 19.89 -5.20
N SER A 137 -0.09 19.51 -4.55
CA SER A 137 -0.24 18.14 -4.02
C SER A 137 -0.29 17.10 -5.14
N ALA A 138 -1.01 17.39 -6.23
CA ALA A 138 -1.06 16.50 -7.38
C ALA A 138 0.32 16.31 -8.05
N LEU A 139 1.15 17.35 -8.09
CA LEU A 139 2.44 17.32 -8.80
C LEU A 139 3.61 16.87 -7.93
N LEU A 140 3.62 17.23 -6.64
CA LEU A 140 4.81 17.09 -5.80
C LEU A 140 4.73 15.96 -4.78
N THR A 141 3.55 15.44 -4.44
CA THR A 141 3.43 14.38 -3.44
C THR A 141 4.19 13.12 -3.86
N THR A 142 4.03 12.66 -5.11
CA THR A 142 4.70 11.44 -5.59
C THR A 142 6.23 11.58 -5.68
N PRO A 143 6.80 12.64 -6.30
CA PRO A 143 8.25 12.84 -6.28
C PRO A 143 8.83 12.98 -4.88
N LEU A 144 8.14 13.69 -3.98
CA LEU A 144 8.58 13.85 -2.60
C LEU A 144 8.57 12.52 -1.86
N MET A 145 7.54 11.71 -2.05
CA MET A 145 7.46 10.37 -1.46
C MET A 145 8.61 9.47 -1.97
N MET A 146 8.91 9.47 -3.27
CA MET A 146 10.05 8.72 -3.81
C MET A 146 11.37 9.17 -3.16
N LEU A 147 11.58 10.48 -3.02
CA LEU A 147 12.74 11.05 -2.34
C LEU A 147 12.80 10.67 -0.86
N CYS A 148 11.66 10.67 -0.16
CA CYS A 148 11.57 10.31 1.26
C CYS A 148 11.73 8.80 1.51
N MET A 149 11.38 7.94 0.54
CA MET A 149 11.58 6.49 0.66
C MET A 149 13.04 6.08 0.47
N ALA A 150 13.82 6.82 -0.34
CA ALA A 150 15.18 6.45 -0.70
C ALA A 150 16.13 6.26 0.51
N PRO A 151 16.17 7.14 1.54
CA PRO A 151 17.05 6.97 2.69
C PRO A 151 16.88 5.65 3.43
N PHE A 152 15.65 5.14 3.53
CA PHE A 152 15.38 3.88 4.23
C PHE A 152 15.91 2.65 3.47
N GLN A 153 16.11 2.78 2.15
CA GLN A 153 16.62 1.73 1.28
C GLN A 153 18.13 1.84 1.03
N LEU A 154 18.81 2.88 1.51
CA LEU A 154 20.25 3.08 1.29
C LEU A 154 21.12 1.96 1.87
N HIS A 155 20.63 1.22 2.85
CA HIS A 155 21.34 0.06 3.40
C HIS A 155 21.54 -1.07 2.37
N GLN A 156 20.84 -1.02 1.24
CA GLN A 156 20.93 -1.98 0.13
C GLN A 156 21.96 -1.55 -0.92
N LEU A 157 22.48 -0.32 -0.85
CA LEU A 157 23.50 0.17 -1.76
C LEU A 157 24.78 -0.64 -1.57
N ARG A 158 25.19 -1.36 -2.60
CA ARG A 158 26.48 -2.06 -2.62
C ARG A 158 27.42 -1.40 -3.62
N VAL A 159 28.64 -1.12 -3.18
CA VAL A 159 29.71 -0.56 -4.00
C VAL A 159 30.87 -1.53 -4.00
N SER A 160 31.32 -1.93 -5.19
CA SER A 160 32.56 -2.69 -5.34
C SER A 160 33.73 -1.72 -5.21
N PHE A 161 34.49 -1.83 -4.12
CA PHE A 161 35.67 -1.00 -3.90
C PHE A 161 36.79 -1.27 -4.91
N THR A 162 36.83 -2.46 -5.53
CA THR A 162 37.84 -2.81 -6.53
C THR A 162 37.58 -2.09 -7.86
N THR A 163 36.32 -1.94 -8.26
CA THR A 163 35.95 -1.31 -9.54
C THR A 163 35.44 0.12 -9.36
N MET A 164 35.26 0.60 -8.13
CA MET A 164 34.59 1.86 -7.79
C MET A 164 33.22 2.02 -8.49
N GLN A 165 32.53 0.90 -8.68
CA GLN A 165 31.23 0.84 -9.33
C GLN A 165 30.15 0.41 -8.34
N VAL A 166 28.97 1.02 -8.45
CA VAL A 166 27.78 0.58 -7.73
C VAL A 166 27.37 -0.77 -8.31
N THR A 167 27.36 -1.81 -7.48
CA THR A 167 26.96 -3.17 -7.86
C THR A 167 25.50 -3.45 -7.57
N GLN A 168 24.87 -2.66 -6.70
CA GLN A 168 23.44 -2.78 -6.40
C GLN A 168 22.87 -1.41 -6.01
N MET A 169 21.84 -0.96 -6.73
CA MET A 169 21.12 0.28 -6.46
C MET A 169 20.00 0.07 -5.43
N PRO A 170 19.67 1.04 -4.56
CA PRO A 170 18.46 0.95 -3.76
C PRO A 170 17.22 0.87 -4.67
N GLY A 171 16.17 0.16 -4.25
CA GLY A 171 14.98 -0.05 -5.07
C GLY A 171 14.16 -1.30 -4.72
N ARG A 172 14.57 -2.06 -3.71
CA ARG A 172 13.90 -3.30 -3.26
C ARG A 172 13.43 -3.13 -1.81
N PRO A 173 12.32 -2.42 -1.52
CA PRO A 173 11.85 -2.24 -0.15
C PRO A 173 11.73 -3.58 0.60
N ASP A 174 12.37 -3.69 1.76
CA ASP A 174 12.38 -4.89 2.59
C ASP A 174 11.86 -4.60 4.00
N GLY A 175 11.79 -5.64 4.84
CA GLY A 175 11.31 -5.52 6.21
C GLY A 175 12.13 -4.54 7.05
N LEU A 176 13.43 -4.42 6.79
CA LEU A 176 14.29 -3.47 7.50
C LEU A 176 13.98 -2.02 7.10
N ALA A 177 13.80 -1.75 5.80
CA ALA A 177 13.39 -0.44 5.31
C ALA A 177 12.03 -0.01 5.89
N LEU A 178 11.04 -0.91 5.91
CA LEU A 178 9.74 -0.63 6.51
C LEU A 178 9.83 -0.38 8.01
N ALA A 179 10.56 -1.22 8.75
CA ALA A 179 10.75 -1.05 10.18
C ALA A 179 11.45 0.28 10.50
N ALA A 180 12.47 0.66 9.72
CA ALA A 180 13.18 1.92 9.84
C ALA A 180 12.25 3.12 9.56
N ALA A 181 11.38 3.04 8.53
CA ALA A 181 10.41 4.08 8.23
C ALA A 181 9.39 4.26 9.37
N ILE A 182 8.83 3.17 9.89
CA ILE A 182 7.90 3.20 11.02
C ILE A 182 8.59 3.77 12.27
N ALA A 183 9.79 3.31 12.58
CA ALA A 183 10.56 3.80 13.73
C ALA A 183 10.88 5.29 13.60
N ALA A 184 11.31 5.76 12.43
CA ALA A 184 11.57 7.17 12.18
C ALA A 184 10.31 8.03 12.38
N PHE A 185 9.16 7.59 11.87
CA PHE A 185 7.91 8.34 12.01
C PHE A 185 7.40 8.33 13.45
N LEU A 186 7.54 7.22 14.17
CA LEU A 186 7.27 7.17 15.60
C LEU A 186 8.20 8.09 16.40
N MET A 187 9.50 8.16 16.08
CA MET A 187 10.43 9.09 16.73
C MET A 187 10.05 10.55 16.48
N ILE A 188 9.67 10.91 15.25
CA ILE A 188 9.20 12.27 14.91
C ILE A 188 7.91 12.61 15.69
N LEU A 189 6.99 11.64 15.80
CA LEU A 189 5.73 11.82 16.52
C LEU A 189 5.94 11.95 18.04
N LEU A 190 6.73 11.06 18.63
CA LEU A 190 6.96 10.98 20.08
C LEU A 190 7.92 12.06 20.58
N GLY A 191 8.84 12.54 19.75
CA GLY A 191 9.76 13.64 20.08
C GLY A 191 9.15 15.03 19.98
N SER A 192 7.84 15.13 19.68
CA SER A 192 7.14 16.40 19.53
C SER A 192 6.49 16.84 20.84
N ASP A 193 7.14 17.76 21.55
CA ASP A 193 6.63 18.30 22.82
C ASP A 193 5.63 19.47 22.65
N GLU A 194 5.60 20.10 21.46
CA GLU A 194 4.77 21.28 21.23
C GLU A 194 3.40 20.91 20.65
N THR A 195 2.35 21.59 21.10
CA THR A 195 1.05 21.57 20.41
C THR A 195 0.85 22.90 19.70
N VAL A 196 0.35 22.84 18.46
CA VAL A 196 0.09 24.03 17.66
C VAL A 196 -1.09 24.79 18.29
N PRO A 197 -0.93 26.10 18.57
CA PRO A 197 -2.01 26.91 19.14
C PRO A 197 -3.26 26.86 18.27
N ALA A 198 -4.43 26.72 18.90
CA ALA A 198 -5.73 26.69 18.21
C ALA A 198 -5.96 27.92 17.30
N SER A 199 -5.30 29.04 17.60
CA SER A 199 -5.35 30.27 16.80
C SER A 199 -4.77 30.14 15.39
N ARG A 200 -3.86 29.18 15.15
CA ARG A 200 -3.30 28.92 13.81
C ARG A 200 -4.24 28.08 12.93
N MET A 201 -5.08 27.24 13.54
CA MET A 201 -6.03 26.37 12.83
C MET A 201 -7.48 26.85 12.98
N LYS A 202 -7.76 28.15 12.79
CA LYS A 202 -9.12 28.71 12.95
C LYS A 202 -10.14 28.11 11.97
N TRP A 203 -9.70 27.65 10.81
CA TRP A 203 -10.54 26.98 9.82
C TRP A 203 -10.97 25.57 10.25
N LEU A 204 -10.30 24.98 11.24
CA LEU A 204 -10.65 23.69 11.83
C LEU A 204 -11.81 23.86 12.81
N SER A 205 -13.00 24.11 12.27
CA SER A 205 -14.21 24.24 13.09
C SER A 205 -14.49 22.91 13.81
N PRO A 206 -14.76 22.92 15.14
CA PRO A 206 -15.13 21.70 15.86
C PRO A 206 -16.47 21.19 15.32
N ARG A 207 -16.39 20.22 14.42
CA ARG A 207 -17.52 19.63 13.71
C ARG A 207 -17.81 18.25 14.29
N ARG A 208 -18.18 18.22 15.58
CA ARG A 208 -18.35 16.99 16.37
C ARG A 208 -19.25 15.94 15.70
N GLN A 209 -20.27 16.37 14.96
CA GLN A 209 -21.13 15.44 14.21
C GLN A 209 -20.42 14.75 13.04
N TRP A 210 -19.55 15.47 12.32
CA TRP A 210 -18.79 14.95 11.19
C TRP A 210 -17.64 14.07 11.66
N ASP A 211 -17.01 14.41 12.78
CA ASP A 211 -15.98 13.56 13.41
C ASP A 211 -16.58 12.23 13.87
N ARG A 212 -17.79 12.26 14.46
CA ARG A 212 -18.54 11.05 14.81
C ARG A 212 -18.92 10.22 13.59
N LEU A 213 -19.36 10.86 12.52
CA LEU A 213 -19.70 10.17 11.28
C LEU A 213 -18.46 9.50 10.68
N LEU A 214 -17.32 10.21 10.62
CA LEU A 214 -16.07 9.66 10.11
C LEU A 214 -15.60 8.47 10.96
N ALA A 215 -15.64 8.58 12.29
CA ALA A 215 -15.32 7.47 13.18
C ALA A 215 -16.22 6.25 12.95
N MET A 216 -17.55 6.46 12.82
CA MET A 216 -18.46 5.37 12.49
C MET A 216 -18.17 4.75 11.13
N ILE A 217 -17.87 5.55 10.10
CA ILE A 217 -17.50 5.05 8.77
C ILE A 217 -16.24 4.19 8.86
N CYS A 218 -15.20 4.65 9.58
CA CYS A 218 -13.97 3.88 9.78
C CYS A 218 -14.25 2.55 10.51
N VAL A 219 -15.11 2.55 11.53
CA VAL A 219 -15.49 1.33 12.26
C VAL A 219 -16.26 0.37 11.35
N VAL A 220 -17.28 0.85 10.63
CA VAL A 220 -18.06 0.02 9.70
C VAL A 220 -17.18 -0.56 8.60
N TYR A 221 -16.24 0.24 8.08
CA TYR A 221 -15.24 -0.21 7.13
C TYR A 221 -14.36 -1.34 7.69
N CYS A 222 -13.77 -1.14 8.88
CA CYS A 222 -12.94 -2.15 9.53
C CYS A 222 -13.71 -3.44 9.81
N VAL A 223 -14.94 -3.33 10.33
CA VAL A 223 -15.80 -4.49 10.61
C VAL A 223 -16.19 -5.21 9.32
N GLY A 224 -16.57 -4.47 8.27
CA GLY A 224 -16.93 -5.05 6.98
C GLY A 224 -15.80 -5.85 6.35
N LEU A 225 -14.57 -5.32 6.43
CA LEU A 225 -13.37 -5.99 5.94
C LEU A 225 -13.03 -7.24 6.77
N VAL A 226 -13.08 -7.18 8.10
CA VAL A 226 -12.91 -8.36 8.97
C VAL A 226 -13.96 -9.44 8.68
N LEU A 227 -15.23 -9.05 8.53
CA LEU A 227 -16.29 -10.00 8.21
C LEU A 227 -16.09 -10.64 6.84
N LEU A 228 -15.59 -9.87 5.86
CA LEU A 228 -15.26 -10.42 4.54
C LEU A 228 -14.13 -11.45 4.65
N MET A 229 -13.05 -11.16 5.39
CA MET A 229 -11.95 -12.10 5.61
C MET A 229 -12.39 -13.35 6.40
N ALA A 230 -13.32 -13.23 7.35
CA ALA A 230 -13.76 -14.33 8.22
C ALA A 230 -14.90 -15.18 7.64
N LEU A 231 -15.74 -14.62 6.76
CA LEU A 231 -16.91 -15.31 6.21
C LEU A 231 -16.75 -15.63 4.71
N GLY A 232 -15.84 -14.96 4.02
CA GLY A 232 -15.59 -15.19 2.61
C GLY A 232 -14.72 -16.40 2.35
N HIS A 233 -14.89 -16.97 1.17
CA HIS A 233 -14.12 -18.08 0.64
C HIS A 233 -13.26 -17.56 -0.53
N PRO A 234 -11.97 -17.25 -0.33
CA PRO A 234 -11.13 -16.69 -1.39
C PRO A 234 -11.00 -17.63 -2.59
N GLU A 235 -11.10 -18.94 -2.40
CA GLU A 235 -11.14 -19.95 -3.46
C GLU A 235 -12.30 -19.80 -4.45
N ASP A 236 -13.40 -19.17 -4.04
CA ASP A 236 -14.56 -18.94 -4.88
C ASP A 236 -14.43 -17.67 -5.75
N VAL A 237 -13.36 -16.89 -5.54
CA VAL A 237 -13.15 -15.63 -6.23
C VAL A 237 -12.42 -15.87 -7.55
N ILE A 238 -12.81 -15.13 -8.58
CA ILE A 238 -12.13 -15.11 -9.87
C ILE A 238 -11.69 -13.69 -10.20
N ALA A 239 -10.45 -13.55 -10.65
CA ALA A 239 -9.95 -12.31 -11.22
C ALA A 239 -9.83 -12.49 -12.73
N THR A 240 -10.68 -11.79 -13.47
CA THR A 240 -10.55 -11.68 -14.92
C THR A 240 -10.04 -10.30 -15.25
N GLY A 241 -9.10 -10.18 -16.18
CA GLY A 241 -8.62 -8.89 -16.63
C GLY A 241 -7.25 -8.97 -17.30
N VAL A 242 -6.59 -7.81 -17.33
CA VAL A 242 -5.19 -7.70 -17.74
C VAL A 242 -4.32 -8.12 -16.56
N HIS A 243 -3.40 -9.05 -16.78
CA HIS A 243 -2.40 -9.55 -15.83
C HIS A 243 -1.01 -9.54 -16.48
N GLN A 244 0.01 -9.98 -15.75
CA GLN A 244 1.37 -10.15 -16.27
C GLN A 244 1.35 -11.04 -17.53
N LEU A 245 2.15 -10.69 -18.54
CA LEU A 245 2.18 -11.42 -19.81
C LEU A 245 2.48 -12.89 -19.58
N TYR A 246 1.64 -13.78 -20.09
CA TYR A 246 1.88 -15.22 -20.01
C TYR A 246 2.85 -15.66 -21.11
N GLY A 247 3.86 -16.48 -20.78
CA GLY A 247 4.88 -16.86 -21.75
C GLY A 247 5.86 -17.94 -21.28
N GLU A 248 7.04 -17.96 -21.90
CA GLU A 248 8.09 -18.93 -21.62
C GLU A 248 8.73 -18.68 -20.25
N CYS A 249 9.05 -19.75 -19.54
CA CYS A 249 9.64 -19.71 -18.21
C CYS A 249 11.13 -19.32 -18.28
N GLY A 250 11.61 -18.57 -17.27
CA GLY A 250 13.02 -18.23 -17.15
C GLY A 250 13.53 -17.16 -18.13
N VAL A 251 12.65 -16.52 -18.90
CA VAL A 251 13.02 -15.35 -19.70
C VAL A 251 13.19 -14.15 -18.76
N VAL A 252 14.42 -13.68 -18.62
CA VAL A 252 14.77 -12.56 -17.73
C VAL A 252 14.83 -11.24 -18.50
N GLU A 253 14.29 -10.19 -17.90
CA GLU A 253 14.44 -8.79 -18.31
C GLU A 253 14.83 -7.93 -17.10
N GLU A 254 15.20 -6.68 -17.35
CA GLU A 254 15.52 -5.72 -16.30
C GLU A 254 14.29 -4.88 -15.93
N ASP A 255 14.08 -4.64 -14.63
CA ASP A 255 13.08 -3.72 -14.12
C ASP A 255 13.52 -2.25 -14.27
N LEU A 256 12.68 -1.30 -13.83
CA LEU A 256 12.97 0.13 -13.93
C LEU A 256 14.21 0.59 -13.14
N SER A 257 14.64 -0.22 -12.16
CA SER A 257 15.81 0.02 -11.31
C SER A 257 17.02 -0.83 -11.72
N GLY A 258 16.93 -1.57 -12.83
CA GLY A 258 17.97 -2.43 -13.38
C GLY A 258 18.10 -3.78 -12.67
N TYR A 259 17.11 -4.21 -11.89
CA TYR A 259 17.10 -5.53 -11.28
C TYR A 259 16.56 -6.59 -12.25
N PRO A 260 17.13 -7.80 -12.26
CA PRO A 260 16.60 -8.88 -13.07
C PRO A 260 15.24 -9.35 -12.53
N ARG A 261 14.27 -9.53 -13.43
CA ARG A 261 12.95 -10.11 -13.17
C ARG A 261 12.51 -10.98 -14.36
N TYR A 262 11.50 -11.82 -14.17
CA TYR A 262 10.92 -12.58 -15.29
C TYR A 262 10.03 -11.70 -16.16
N ALA A 263 10.26 -11.74 -17.47
CA ALA A 263 9.44 -11.03 -18.46
C ALA A 263 8.02 -11.60 -18.54
N PHE A 264 7.85 -12.88 -18.23
CA PHE A 264 6.59 -13.60 -18.36
C PHE A 264 6.19 -14.30 -17.07
N LEU A 265 4.88 -14.37 -16.84
CA LEU A 265 4.29 -15.29 -15.88
C LEU A 265 4.38 -16.72 -16.45
N CYS A 266 5.06 -17.58 -15.70
CA CYS A 266 5.26 -18.99 -16.03
C CYS A 266 4.27 -19.87 -15.23
N ARG A 267 3.76 -20.94 -15.84
CA ARG A 267 2.85 -21.89 -15.15
C ARG A 267 3.54 -22.75 -14.09
N GLU A 268 4.81 -23.09 -14.35
CA GLU A 268 5.59 -24.06 -13.58
C GLU A 268 6.33 -23.42 -12.42
N ASP A 269 6.58 -22.11 -12.49
CA ASP A 269 7.36 -21.34 -11.52
C ASP A 269 6.57 -20.09 -11.13
N TYR A 270 5.40 -20.31 -10.52
CA TYR A 270 4.59 -19.22 -9.96
C TYR A 270 4.24 -19.48 -8.51
N HIS A 271 4.61 -18.55 -7.65
CA HIS A 271 4.28 -18.62 -6.25
C HIS A 271 3.22 -17.58 -5.93
N GLU A 272 1.96 -17.98 -5.76
CA GLU A 272 0.87 -17.07 -5.31
C GLU A 272 1.00 -16.63 -3.85
N ASP A 273 1.71 -17.39 -3.03
CA ASP A 273 2.16 -16.93 -1.71
C ASP A 273 3.43 -16.06 -1.83
N TYR A 274 3.92 -15.87 -3.08
CA TYR A 274 4.98 -14.97 -3.52
C TYR A 274 6.26 -15.07 -2.69
N ARG A 275 6.68 -16.30 -2.36
CA ARG A 275 8.05 -16.54 -1.93
C ARG A 275 8.92 -16.53 -3.18
N VAL A 276 9.86 -15.61 -3.26
CA VAL A 276 10.78 -15.49 -4.40
C VAL A 276 11.73 -16.70 -4.42
N PRO A 277 11.70 -17.58 -5.44
CA PRO A 277 12.84 -18.43 -5.71
C PRO A 277 13.98 -17.54 -6.24
N GLU A 278 15.23 -17.84 -5.86
CA GLU A 278 16.39 -17.17 -6.47
C GLU A 278 16.30 -17.32 -8.00
N VAL A 279 16.38 -16.20 -8.73
CA VAL A 279 16.48 -16.21 -10.19
C VAL A 279 17.75 -16.97 -10.53
N LYS A 280 17.60 -18.22 -11.00
CA LYS A 280 18.71 -19.11 -11.38
C LYS A 280 19.37 -18.58 -12.65
N GLY A 281 20.20 -17.56 -12.51
CA GLY A 281 20.92 -16.92 -13.60
C GLY A 281 22.10 -16.06 -13.15
N THR A 282 22.14 -15.63 -11.89
CA THR A 282 23.27 -14.87 -11.35
C THR A 282 24.27 -15.83 -10.72
N THR A 283 25.24 -16.27 -11.52
CA THR A 283 26.39 -17.05 -11.03
C THR A 283 27.07 -16.32 -9.87
N THR A 284 26.92 -16.83 -8.66
CA THR A 284 27.99 -16.82 -7.66
C THR A 284 27.87 -18.12 -6.89
N THR A 285 28.78 -19.04 -7.20
CA THR A 285 29.03 -20.28 -6.48
C THR A 285 29.11 -20.04 -4.98
N THR A 286 28.25 -20.65 -4.17
CA THR A 286 28.59 -21.75 -3.25
C THR A 286 27.40 -22.19 -2.40
N SER A 287 27.44 -23.49 -2.04
CA SER A 287 26.65 -24.24 -1.05
C SER A 287 25.19 -24.59 -1.36
N GLU A 288 25.05 -25.88 -1.69
CA GLU A 288 23.93 -26.77 -1.37
C GLU A 288 23.40 -26.54 0.05
N GLU A 289 22.07 -26.40 0.20
CA GLU A 289 21.21 -27.31 0.98
C GLU A 289 19.75 -26.81 1.06
N ALA A 290 18.83 -27.79 1.04
CA ALA A 290 17.43 -27.74 1.48
C ALA A 290 16.44 -26.89 0.65
N ALA A 291 15.20 -27.28 0.40
CA ALA A 291 14.42 -28.50 0.60
C ALA A 291 13.13 -28.34 -0.24
N GLY A 292 12.47 -29.44 -0.57
CA GLY A 292 11.21 -29.45 -1.33
C GLY A 292 10.17 -28.45 -0.85
N GLY A 293 9.98 -27.38 -1.62
CA GLY A 293 8.78 -26.56 -1.63
C GLY A 293 8.09 -26.82 -2.97
N GLY A 294 6.87 -27.35 -2.93
CA GLY A 294 6.11 -27.63 -4.15
C GLY A 294 6.02 -26.38 -5.02
N ALA A 295 6.45 -26.51 -6.26
CA ALA A 295 6.21 -25.52 -7.30
C ALA A 295 4.70 -25.22 -7.32
N GLY A 296 4.33 -23.98 -7.04
CA GLY A 296 2.93 -23.57 -7.07
C GLY A 296 2.47 -23.60 -8.53
N HIS A 297 1.46 -24.41 -8.84
CA HIS A 297 0.81 -24.28 -10.14
C HIS A 297 -0.06 -23.01 -10.13
N VAL A 298 0.08 -22.16 -11.16
CA VAL A 298 -0.93 -21.12 -11.47
C VAL A 298 -2.25 -21.84 -11.72
N ILE A 299 -3.28 -21.54 -10.92
CA ILE A 299 -4.62 -22.08 -11.17
C ILE A 299 -5.36 -21.08 -12.07
N LEU A 300 -5.39 -21.38 -13.36
CA LEU A 300 -6.14 -20.62 -14.34
C LEU A 300 -7.57 -21.16 -14.39
N CYS A 301 -8.59 -20.31 -14.34
CA CYS A 301 -9.98 -20.75 -14.39
C CYS A 301 -10.47 -20.96 -15.82
N GLY A 302 -11.33 -21.97 -16.02
CA GLY A 302 -12.05 -22.17 -17.28
C GLY A 302 -13.52 -22.52 -17.04
N ARG A 303 -14.43 -21.94 -17.83
CA ARG A 303 -15.84 -22.37 -17.85
C ARG A 303 -16.01 -23.54 -18.83
N LYS A 304 -16.16 -24.76 -18.30
CA LYS A 304 -16.77 -25.88 -19.03
C LYS A 304 -17.95 -26.37 -18.19
N THR A 305 -19.08 -25.65 -18.28
CA THR A 305 -20.42 -26.07 -17.81
C THR A 305 -20.42 -26.92 -16.52
N GLY A 306 -20.25 -26.28 -15.37
CA GLY A 306 -20.16 -26.92 -14.05
C GLY A 306 -19.52 -25.96 -13.01
N PRO A 307 -19.33 -26.39 -11.75
CA PRO A 307 -18.52 -25.64 -10.78
C PRO A 307 -17.14 -25.30 -11.36
N LEU A 308 -16.53 -24.19 -10.93
CA LEU A 308 -15.29 -23.66 -11.52
C LEU A 308 -14.16 -24.70 -11.45
N VAL A 309 -13.79 -25.27 -12.60
CA VAL A 309 -12.67 -26.21 -12.72
C VAL A 309 -11.45 -25.46 -13.28
N PRO A 310 -10.24 -25.72 -12.76
CA PRO A 310 -9.01 -25.26 -13.39
C PRO A 310 -9.01 -25.58 -14.89
N ARG A 311 -8.68 -24.60 -15.71
CA ARG A 311 -8.50 -24.78 -17.15
C ARG A 311 -7.30 -25.68 -17.37
N GLU A 312 -7.52 -26.84 -17.96
CA GLU A 312 -6.42 -27.73 -18.37
C GLU A 312 -5.50 -27.04 -19.41
N VAL A 313 -6.09 -26.18 -20.24
CA VAL A 313 -5.40 -25.47 -21.32
C VAL A 313 -4.90 -24.09 -20.84
N PRO A 314 -3.58 -23.85 -20.87
CA PRO A 314 -3.01 -22.57 -20.48
C PRO A 314 -3.41 -21.44 -21.46
N PRO A 315 -3.22 -20.16 -21.10
CA PRO A 315 -3.46 -19.03 -21.97
C PRO A 315 -2.47 -19.11 -23.14
N LYS A 316 -2.80 -18.48 -24.25
CA LYS A 316 -1.89 -18.41 -25.39
C LYS A 316 -0.65 -17.60 -24.97
N VAL A 317 0.55 -18.09 -25.32
CA VAL A 317 1.80 -17.32 -25.15
C VAL A 317 1.63 -15.91 -25.73
N GLY A 318 2.05 -14.90 -24.95
CA GLY A 318 1.87 -13.48 -25.24
C GLY A 318 0.52 -12.90 -24.80
N SER A 319 -0.38 -13.68 -24.20
CA SER A 319 -1.64 -13.15 -23.69
C SER A 319 -1.43 -12.43 -22.36
N SER A 320 -1.89 -11.18 -22.27
CA SER A 320 -2.03 -10.44 -21.02
C SER A 320 -3.45 -10.55 -20.44
N TRP A 321 -4.43 -11.01 -21.23
CA TRP A 321 -5.81 -11.15 -20.77
C TRP A 321 -6.16 -12.61 -20.48
N TYR A 322 -6.35 -12.95 -19.21
CA TYR A 322 -6.77 -14.28 -18.76
C TYR A 322 -7.50 -14.20 -17.41
N THR A 323 -7.94 -15.35 -16.91
CA THR A 323 -8.64 -15.45 -15.63
C THR A 323 -7.83 -16.28 -14.63
N LEU A 324 -7.63 -15.71 -13.45
CA LEU A 324 -7.03 -16.36 -12.29
C LEU A 324 -8.13 -16.82 -11.33
N CYS A 325 -7.94 -18.01 -10.77
CA CYS A 325 -8.77 -18.51 -9.67
C CYS A 325 -8.14 -18.12 -8.34
N GLY A 326 -8.96 -17.78 -7.36
CA GLY A 326 -8.50 -17.62 -5.99
C GLY A 326 -8.08 -18.95 -5.38
N LYS A 327 -7.30 -18.85 -4.30
CA LYS A 327 -6.86 -19.99 -3.50
C LYS A 327 -7.37 -19.87 -2.08
N ALA A 328 -7.67 -21.02 -1.50
CA ALA A 328 -7.97 -21.13 -0.08
C ALA A 328 -6.86 -20.52 0.78
N HIS A 329 -7.18 -20.16 2.02
CA HIS A 329 -6.16 -19.67 2.95
C HIS A 329 -5.11 -20.75 3.21
N SER A 330 -3.83 -20.38 3.07
CA SER A 330 -2.72 -21.24 3.50
C SER A 330 -2.72 -21.45 5.02
N ASP A 331 -3.10 -20.41 5.77
CA ASP A 331 -3.31 -20.44 7.23
C ASP A 331 -4.45 -19.50 7.61
N TYR A 332 -5.68 -20.00 7.57
CA TYR A 332 -6.90 -19.21 7.82
C TYR A 332 -6.82 -18.42 9.14
N HIS A 333 -6.36 -19.05 10.22
CA HIS A 333 -6.29 -18.41 11.54
C HIS A 333 -5.31 -17.24 11.55
N ARG A 334 -4.15 -17.39 10.90
CA ARG A 334 -3.17 -16.30 10.79
C ARG A 334 -3.74 -15.11 10.03
N TRP A 335 -4.37 -15.34 8.87
CA TRP A 335 -4.98 -14.27 8.06
C TRP A 335 -6.06 -13.51 8.84
N VAL A 336 -7.04 -14.23 9.40
CA VAL A 336 -8.15 -13.60 10.14
C VAL A 336 -7.67 -12.91 11.40
N THR A 337 -6.73 -13.50 12.14
CA THR A 337 -6.21 -12.89 13.38
C THR A 337 -5.43 -11.61 13.08
N THR A 338 -4.54 -11.63 12.09
CA THR A 338 -3.78 -10.44 11.70
C THR A 338 -4.71 -9.33 11.23
N GLU A 339 -5.67 -9.63 10.36
CA GLU A 339 -6.66 -8.67 9.87
C GLU A 339 -7.48 -8.08 11.03
N THR A 340 -7.97 -8.93 11.92
CA THR A 340 -8.77 -8.50 13.08
C THR A 340 -7.97 -7.57 14.00
N VAL A 341 -6.70 -7.89 14.28
CA VAL A 341 -5.84 -7.04 15.12
C VAL A 341 -5.61 -5.68 14.48
N LEU A 342 -5.29 -5.63 13.18
CA LEU A 342 -5.08 -4.38 12.44
C LEU A 342 -6.37 -3.53 12.39
N ALA A 343 -7.50 -4.17 12.10
CA ALA A 343 -8.82 -3.53 12.07
C ALA A 343 -9.23 -2.97 13.44
N LEU A 344 -9.02 -3.72 14.53
CA LEU A 344 -9.28 -3.24 15.88
C LEU A 344 -8.38 -2.07 16.24
N LEU A 345 -7.08 -2.16 15.94
CA LEU A 345 -6.15 -1.06 16.19
C LEU A 345 -6.57 0.19 15.41
N CYS A 346 -6.95 0.04 14.14
CA CYS A 346 -7.43 1.12 13.29
C CYS A 346 -8.69 1.78 13.89
N ALA A 347 -9.72 0.98 14.15
CA ALA A 347 -10.98 1.45 14.72
C ALA A 347 -10.79 2.18 16.06
N VAL A 348 -9.95 1.62 16.95
CA VAL A 348 -9.65 2.20 18.25
C VAL A 348 -8.89 3.51 18.11
N LEU A 349 -7.84 3.58 17.29
CA LEU A 349 -7.04 4.80 17.13
C LEU A 349 -7.83 5.92 16.47
N TYR A 350 -8.53 5.65 15.36
CA TYR A 350 -9.38 6.65 14.70
C TYR A 350 -10.46 7.16 15.66
N SER A 351 -11.14 6.27 16.38
CA SER A 351 -12.15 6.65 17.36
C SER A 351 -11.53 7.47 18.49
N ALA A 352 -10.45 7.00 19.11
CA ALA A 352 -9.79 7.69 20.22
C ALA A 352 -9.39 9.12 19.82
N ILE A 353 -8.81 9.31 18.64
CA ILE A 353 -8.39 10.64 18.18
C ILE A 353 -9.62 11.52 17.90
N LEU A 354 -10.60 11.04 17.13
CA LEU A 354 -11.79 11.81 16.76
C LEU A 354 -12.70 12.13 17.95
N PHE A 355 -12.73 11.27 18.99
CA PHE A 355 -13.47 11.49 20.23
C PHE A 355 -12.66 12.19 21.32
N SER A 356 -11.32 12.28 21.20
CA SER A 356 -10.46 13.03 22.13
C SER A 356 -10.68 14.54 21.96
N THR A 357 -11.83 15.02 22.42
CA THR A 357 -12.12 16.45 22.57
C THR A 357 -11.39 16.99 23.81
N THR A 358 -10.07 16.84 23.86
CA THR A 358 -9.23 17.32 24.96
C THR A 358 -9.15 18.85 25.02
N ALA A 359 -9.67 19.54 24.00
CA ALA A 359 -9.74 21.01 23.97
C ALA A 359 -10.77 21.62 24.94
N GLU A 360 -11.74 20.86 25.46
CA GLU A 360 -12.78 21.43 26.32
C GLU A 360 -12.36 21.53 27.81
N LYS A 361 -11.42 20.70 28.26
CA LYS A 361 -11.01 20.67 29.68
C LYS A 361 -10.05 21.81 30.04
N THR A 362 -9.17 22.24 29.14
CA THR A 362 -8.19 23.31 29.43
C THR A 362 -8.84 24.69 29.42
N GLN A 363 -9.84 24.94 28.57
CA GLN A 363 -10.55 26.22 28.54
C GLN A 363 -11.45 26.43 29.77
N LYS A 364 -12.15 25.38 30.23
CA LYS A 364 -12.93 25.42 31.49
C LYS A 364 -12.08 25.60 32.74
N LYS A 365 -10.81 25.19 32.72
CA LYS A 365 -9.89 25.39 33.85
C LYS A 365 -9.37 26.84 33.91
N LYS A 366 -9.13 27.46 32.75
CA LYS A 366 -8.69 28.86 32.66
C LYS A 366 -9.80 29.87 32.94
N SER A 367 -11.05 29.59 32.52
CA SER A 367 -12.20 30.46 32.86
C SER A 367 -12.72 30.30 34.30
N LYS A 368 -12.10 29.42 35.10
CA LYS A 368 -12.38 29.27 36.53
C LYS A 368 -11.25 29.82 37.41
N SER A 369 -10.15 30.26 36.81
CA SER A 369 -9.02 30.88 37.52
C SER A 369 -8.92 32.39 37.30
N ASP A 370 -9.77 32.94 36.45
CA ASP A 370 -10.07 34.37 36.32
C ASP A 370 -11.47 34.60 36.89
#